data_AF-A0A4V1V0K6-F1
#
_entry.id   AF-A0A4V1V0K6-F1
#
_cell.length_a   1.000
_cell.length_b   1.000
_cell.length_c   1.000
_cell.angle_alpha   90.00
_cell.angle_beta   90.00
_cell.angle_gamma   90.00
#
_symmetry.space_group_name_H-M   'P 1'
#
loop_
_entity.id
_entity.type
_entity.pdbx_description
1 polymer ?
#
loop_
_entity_poly.entity_id
_entity_poly.type
_entity_poly.pdbx_seq_one_letter_code
_entity_poly.pdbx_strand_id
1 'polypeptide(L)'
;AGGKGAININVLWEMGGAQRILQGVLERTKGLVSGVTCGAGMPYKLSEIAAHHNTTYLPIVSSGRAFRALWKRAYSKAAEWLSAVVYEDPWLAGGHNGLSNAEDPLKPQDPYPRVKELRDVMREGGIPDSVPIVMAGGVWYLRDWDNWIDNPELGSIVFQFGTRPLLTQESPIPQGWKDELMKIEPGDVLLHRFSPTGFYSSAVRNPFLRLLEARSERQIAYSSESAGDHTFQLDVGVKGKNFWVTRNDLLRAREWYGLGHTSALKTPDNTLVFVSEEEKAWIRKDQADCMGCLSQCAFSAWADSETNSTGRLADPRSFCIQKTLQDIAHGGPTDENLMFAGHGAYNFKKDPFYSNGFVPTVKQLVDRILTGD
;
A
#
# COMPACT_ATOMS: atom_id res chain seq x y z
N ALA A 1 -4.20 -26.15 9.96
CA ALA A 1 -5.36 -25.70 10.78
C ALA A 1 -6.15 -26.87 11.41
N GLY A 2 -5.57 -28.08 11.56
CA GLY A 2 -6.29 -29.23 12.14
C GLY A 2 -7.62 -29.57 11.43
N GLY A 3 -7.68 -29.38 10.10
CA GLY A 3 -8.89 -29.59 9.30
C GLY A 3 -9.96 -28.50 9.39
N LYS A 4 -9.75 -27.44 10.18
CA LYS A 4 -10.75 -26.39 10.45
C LYS A 4 -10.65 -25.16 9.52
N GLY A 5 -9.87 -25.24 8.45
CA GLY A 5 -9.69 -24.13 7.51
C GLY A 5 -8.43 -24.24 6.66
N ALA A 6 -8.30 -23.34 5.71
CA ALA A 6 -7.11 -23.19 4.88
C ALA A 6 -6.04 -22.32 5.58
N ILE A 7 -4.77 -22.58 5.31
CA ILE A 7 -3.66 -21.70 5.69
C ILE A 7 -3.11 -21.11 4.41
N ASN A 8 -3.20 -19.80 4.27
CA ASN A 8 -2.70 -19.07 3.12
C ASN A 8 -1.53 -18.19 3.53
N ILE A 9 -0.51 -18.07 2.68
CA ILE A 9 0.60 -17.14 2.90
C ILE A 9 0.39 -15.93 2.01
N ASN A 10 0.54 -14.73 2.57
CA ASN A 10 0.63 -13.50 1.82
C ASN A 10 2.10 -13.09 1.65
N VAL A 11 2.52 -12.78 0.43
CA VAL A 11 3.86 -12.26 0.12
C VAL A 11 3.75 -10.90 -0.56
N LEU A 12 4.54 -9.93 -0.11
CA LEU A 12 4.73 -8.66 -0.81
C LEU A 12 5.82 -8.87 -1.86
N TRP A 13 5.49 -8.67 -3.14
CA TRP A 13 6.42 -9.01 -4.23
C TRP A 13 7.62 -8.07 -4.31
N GLU A 14 7.41 -6.77 -4.09
CA GLU A 14 8.49 -5.77 -4.04
C GLU A 14 9.31 -5.80 -2.73
N MET A 15 9.19 -6.85 -1.92
CA MET A 15 10.11 -7.08 -0.80
C MET A 15 11.44 -7.65 -1.32
N GLY A 16 12.56 -7.18 -0.78
CA GLY A 16 13.90 -7.73 -1.09
C GLY A 16 13.94 -9.23 -0.79
N GLY A 17 14.45 -10.04 -1.72
CA GLY A 17 14.51 -11.50 -1.56
C GLY A 17 13.16 -12.24 -1.49
N ALA A 18 12.03 -11.63 -1.89
CA ALA A 18 10.68 -12.23 -1.78
C ALA A 18 10.60 -13.67 -2.32
N GLN A 19 11.17 -13.93 -3.51
CA GLN A 19 11.15 -15.27 -4.13
C GLN A 19 11.92 -16.31 -3.30
N ARG A 20 13.11 -15.95 -2.82
CA ARG A 20 13.96 -16.82 -1.99
C ARG A 20 13.25 -17.19 -0.69
N ILE A 21 12.65 -16.19 -0.04
CA ILE A 21 11.91 -16.38 1.21
C ILE A 21 10.69 -17.27 0.98
N LEU A 22 9.89 -16.98 -0.06
CA LEU A 22 8.72 -17.78 -0.40
C LEU A 22 9.07 -19.25 -0.66
N GLN A 23 10.08 -19.53 -1.49
CA GLN A 23 10.53 -20.90 -1.75
C GLN A 23 10.97 -21.59 -0.45
N GLY A 24 11.81 -20.94 0.35
CA GLY A 24 12.27 -21.50 1.62
C GLY A 24 11.15 -21.80 2.62
N VAL A 25 10.08 -21.00 2.62
CA VAL A 25 8.88 -21.27 3.43
C VAL A 25 8.11 -22.47 2.87
N LEU A 26 7.83 -22.51 1.57
CA LEU A 26 7.06 -23.58 0.94
C LEU A 26 7.78 -24.94 1.02
N GLU A 27 9.10 -24.97 0.89
CA GLU A 27 9.93 -26.17 1.10
C GLU A 27 9.72 -26.79 2.49
N ARG A 28 9.65 -25.94 3.52
CA ARG A 28 9.56 -26.36 4.93
C ARG A 28 8.14 -26.58 5.42
N THR A 29 7.14 -26.17 4.64
CA THR A 29 5.71 -26.20 5.04
C THR A 29 4.85 -27.02 4.07
N LYS A 30 5.48 -27.96 3.34
CA LYS A 30 4.80 -28.82 2.37
C LYS A 30 3.58 -29.52 2.98
N GLY A 31 2.42 -29.37 2.33
CA GLY A 31 1.14 -29.93 2.78
C GLY A 31 0.45 -29.16 3.91
N LEU A 32 1.07 -28.10 4.46
CA LEU A 32 0.45 -27.24 5.47
C LEU A 32 -0.17 -25.98 4.88
N VAL A 33 0.46 -25.41 3.85
CA VAL A 33 0.03 -24.20 3.15
C VAL A 33 -0.89 -24.58 1.99
N SER A 34 -2.12 -24.07 2.03
CA SER A 34 -3.15 -24.29 1.02
C SER A 34 -2.93 -23.45 -0.25
N GLY A 35 -2.39 -22.24 -0.09
CA GLY A 35 -2.09 -21.36 -1.22
C GLY A 35 -1.21 -20.18 -0.87
N VAL A 36 -0.88 -19.42 -1.91
CA VAL A 36 -0.06 -18.20 -1.82
C VAL A 36 -0.79 -17.04 -2.49
N THR A 37 -1.04 -15.99 -1.71
CA THR A 37 -1.47 -14.69 -2.22
C THR A 37 -0.26 -13.78 -2.39
N CYS A 38 -0.24 -13.00 -3.47
CA CYS A 38 0.85 -12.08 -3.73
C CYS A 38 0.33 -10.75 -4.28
N GLY A 39 0.79 -9.65 -3.68
CA GLY A 39 0.44 -8.28 -4.07
C GLY A 39 1.66 -7.37 -4.07
N ALA A 40 1.42 -6.06 -4.20
CA ALA A 40 2.44 -5.01 -4.27
C ALA A 40 3.57 -5.35 -5.26
N GLY A 41 3.25 -5.41 -6.56
CA GLY A 41 4.18 -5.72 -7.65
C GLY A 41 3.52 -6.50 -8.80
N MET A 42 4.32 -6.93 -9.78
CA MET A 42 3.87 -7.82 -10.87
C MET A 42 4.52 -9.22 -10.73
N PRO A 43 3.90 -10.15 -9.99
CA PRO A 43 4.51 -11.40 -9.59
C PRO A 43 4.49 -12.49 -10.68
N TYR A 44 5.23 -12.27 -11.78
CA TYR A 44 5.28 -13.18 -12.93
C TYR A 44 5.81 -14.59 -12.62
N LYS A 45 6.58 -14.77 -11.55
CA LYS A 45 7.10 -16.10 -11.17
C LYS A 45 6.24 -16.83 -10.13
N LEU A 46 5.18 -16.20 -9.62
CA LEU A 46 4.36 -16.80 -8.56
C LEU A 46 3.75 -18.15 -8.98
N SER A 47 3.17 -18.23 -10.17
CA SER A 47 2.52 -19.46 -10.64
C SER A 47 3.52 -20.61 -10.84
N GLU A 48 4.74 -20.29 -11.31
CA GLU A 48 5.83 -21.26 -11.44
C GLU A 48 6.28 -21.80 -10.08
N ILE A 49 6.47 -20.91 -9.10
CA ILE A 49 6.83 -21.28 -7.73
C ILE A 49 5.73 -22.13 -7.10
N ALA A 50 4.47 -21.73 -7.24
CA ALA A 50 3.33 -22.45 -6.70
C ALA A 50 3.23 -23.88 -7.28
N ALA A 51 3.32 -24.00 -8.60
CA ALA A 51 3.34 -25.29 -9.29
C ALA A 51 4.52 -26.18 -8.84
N HIS A 52 5.72 -25.62 -8.72
CA HIS A 52 6.90 -26.35 -8.27
C HIS A 52 6.72 -26.96 -6.87
N HIS A 53 6.06 -26.23 -5.97
CA HIS A 53 5.79 -26.70 -4.60
C HIS A 53 4.47 -27.44 -4.43
N ASN A 54 3.72 -27.69 -5.52
CA ASN A 54 2.38 -28.29 -5.49
C ASN A 54 1.42 -27.56 -4.54
N THR A 55 1.41 -26.22 -4.60
CA THR A 55 0.48 -25.37 -3.86
C THR A 55 -0.27 -24.46 -4.82
N THR A 56 -1.40 -23.91 -4.38
CA THR A 56 -2.22 -23.04 -5.21
C THR A 56 -1.77 -21.57 -5.10
N TYR A 57 -2.19 -20.73 -6.04
CA TYR A 57 -1.91 -19.29 -5.98
C TYR A 57 -3.17 -18.45 -6.23
N LEU A 58 -3.17 -17.27 -5.62
CA LEU A 58 -4.27 -16.31 -5.63
C LEU A 58 -3.67 -14.91 -5.90
N PRO A 59 -3.52 -14.47 -7.16
CA PRO A 59 -2.90 -13.18 -7.43
C PRO A 59 -3.82 -12.03 -7.01
N ILE A 60 -3.23 -10.97 -6.45
CA ILE A 60 -3.91 -9.71 -6.20
C ILE A 60 -3.80 -8.83 -7.45
N VAL A 61 -4.93 -8.34 -7.93
CA VAL A 61 -5.04 -7.44 -9.08
C VAL A 61 -6.02 -6.31 -8.78
N SER A 62 -5.82 -5.16 -9.41
CA SER A 62 -6.73 -4.00 -9.30
C SER A 62 -7.65 -3.81 -10.51
N SER A 63 -7.49 -4.62 -11.55
CA SER A 63 -8.22 -4.51 -12.82
C SER A 63 -8.12 -5.78 -13.67
N GLY A 64 -9.08 -5.96 -14.58
CA GLY A 64 -9.00 -6.99 -15.64
C GLY A 64 -7.76 -6.84 -16.53
N ARG A 65 -7.32 -5.59 -16.80
CA ARG A 65 -6.07 -5.32 -17.54
C ARG A 65 -4.83 -5.86 -16.82
N ALA A 66 -4.70 -5.62 -15.53
CA ALA A 66 -3.57 -6.13 -14.73
C ALA A 66 -3.57 -7.66 -14.72
N PHE A 67 -4.74 -8.28 -14.51
CA PHE A 67 -4.89 -9.73 -14.59
C PHE A 67 -4.50 -10.28 -15.95
N ARG A 68 -5.01 -9.68 -17.04
CA ARG A 68 -4.69 -10.08 -18.42
C ARG A 68 -3.17 -10.10 -18.68
N ALA A 69 -2.45 -9.11 -18.15
CA ALA A 69 -1.00 -9.04 -18.28
C ALA A 69 -0.28 -10.16 -17.54
N LEU A 70 -0.69 -10.49 -16.31
CA LEU A 70 -0.15 -11.63 -15.55
C LEU A 70 -0.50 -12.97 -16.22
N TRP A 71 -1.75 -13.13 -16.64
CA TRP A 71 -2.27 -14.33 -17.28
C TRP A 71 -1.49 -14.69 -18.54
N LYS A 72 -1.43 -13.76 -19.51
CA LYS A 72 -0.77 -14.00 -20.81
C LYS A 72 0.74 -14.22 -20.70
N ARG A 73 1.39 -13.58 -19.72
CA ARG A 73 2.87 -13.66 -19.58
C ARG A 73 3.31 -14.88 -18.79
N ALA A 74 2.53 -15.30 -17.80
CA ALA A 74 2.96 -16.31 -16.84
C ALA A 74 1.89 -17.33 -16.44
N TYR A 75 0.74 -16.87 -15.96
CA TYR A 75 -0.16 -17.73 -15.18
C TYR A 75 -0.90 -18.79 -16.01
N SER A 76 -1.13 -18.52 -17.30
CA SER A 76 -1.77 -19.50 -18.19
C SER A 76 -0.98 -20.81 -18.34
N LYS A 77 0.31 -20.83 -17.98
CA LYS A 77 1.18 -22.02 -18.01
C LYS A 77 1.00 -22.96 -16.81
N ALA A 78 0.30 -22.48 -15.77
CA ALA A 78 0.03 -23.20 -14.54
C ALA A 78 -1.42 -22.86 -14.09
N ALA A 79 -2.35 -22.94 -15.05
CA ALA A 79 -3.74 -22.55 -14.88
C ALA A 79 -4.45 -23.42 -13.83
N GLU A 80 -4.07 -24.69 -13.74
CA GLU A 80 -4.61 -25.68 -12.81
C GLU A 80 -4.30 -25.37 -11.34
N TRP A 81 -3.31 -24.52 -11.07
CA TRP A 81 -2.93 -24.09 -9.71
C TRP A 81 -3.60 -22.78 -9.29
N LEU A 82 -4.33 -22.09 -10.18
CA LEU A 82 -5.07 -20.88 -9.85
C LEU A 82 -6.30 -21.24 -9.00
N SER A 83 -6.36 -20.77 -7.75
CA SER A 83 -7.50 -21.06 -6.87
C SER A 83 -8.50 -19.92 -6.70
N ALA A 84 -8.06 -18.68 -6.90
CA ALA A 84 -8.93 -17.52 -6.91
C ALA A 84 -8.18 -16.34 -7.56
N VAL A 85 -8.88 -15.26 -7.87
CA VAL A 85 -8.26 -13.97 -8.20
C VAL A 85 -8.74 -12.94 -7.19
N VAL A 86 -7.82 -12.30 -6.46
CA VAL A 86 -8.20 -11.25 -5.52
C VAL A 86 -8.29 -9.94 -6.28
N TYR A 87 -9.49 -9.39 -6.41
CA TYR A 87 -9.69 -8.01 -6.83
C TYR A 87 -9.53 -7.12 -5.61
N GLU A 88 -8.46 -6.32 -5.57
CA GLU A 88 -8.25 -5.32 -4.54
C GLU A 88 -8.61 -3.94 -5.07
N ASP A 89 -9.62 -3.33 -4.47
CA ASP A 89 -10.08 -2.01 -4.87
C ASP A 89 -8.95 -0.97 -4.70
N PRO A 90 -8.53 -0.30 -5.79
CA PRO A 90 -7.35 0.54 -5.75
C PRO A 90 -7.61 1.89 -5.06
N TRP A 91 -8.85 2.23 -4.72
CA TRP A 91 -9.18 3.40 -3.94
C TRP A 91 -9.54 3.05 -2.50
N LEU A 92 -10.26 1.97 -2.24
CA LEU A 92 -10.91 1.73 -0.94
C LEU A 92 -10.13 0.79 0.00
N ALA A 93 -9.24 -0.06 -0.54
CA ALA A 93 -8.49 -1.02 0.27
C ALA A 93 -7.45 -0.31 1.17
N GLY A 94 -7.19 -0.88 2.36
CA GLY A 94 -6.14 -0.41 3.26
C GLY A 94 -4.76 -0.92 2.85
N GLY A 95 -3.69 -0.23 3.23
CA GLY A 95 -2.33 -0.63 2.85
C GLY A 95 -1.99 -0.21 1.42
N HIS A 96 -1.08 -0.91 0.75
CA HIS A 96 -0.70 -0.59 -0.63
C HIS A 96 -1.84 -0.83 -1.61
N ASN A 97 -2.00 0.05 -2.60
CA ASN A 97 -3.09 0.01 -3.57
C ASN A 97 -2.57 -0.02 -5.01
N GLY A 98 -3.25 -0.79 -5.86
CA GLY A 98 -2.89 -1.03 -7.27
C GLY A 98 -3.38 0.02 -8.28
N LEU A 99 -3.34 1.32 -7.97
CA LEU A 99 -3.68 2.37 -8.94
C LEU A 99 -2.69 2.41 -10.10
N SER A 100 -3.20 2.51 -11.33
CA SER A 100 -2.40 2.75 -12.52
C SER A 100 -2.19 4.25 -12.78
N ASN A 101 -1.16 4.59 -13.56
CA ASN A 101 -0.87 5.99 -13.93
C ASN A 101 -1.99 6.68 -14.73
N ALA A 102 -2.95 5.93 -15.27
CA ALA A 102 -4.08 6.46 -16.02
C ALA A 102 -5.30 6.74 -15.12
N GLU A 103 -5.27 6.32 -13.86
CA GLU A 103 -6.35 6.49 -12.91
C GLU A 103 -6.09 7.71 -12.02
N ASP A 104 -7.16 8.43 -11.72
CA ASP A 104 -7.14 9.58 -10.84
C ASP A 104 -7.34 9.10 -9.39
N PRO A 105 -6.36 9.25 -8.48
CA PRO A 105 -6.50 8.82 -7.09
C PRO A 105 -7.61 9.56 -6.34
N LEU A 106 -8.03 10.74 -6.82
CA LEU A 106 -9.07 11.55 -6.20
C LEU A 106 -10.49 11.21 -6.69
N LYS A 107 -10.62 10.27 -7.63
CA LYS A 107 -11.91 9.86 -8.20
C LYS A 107 -12.10 8.35 -8.07
N PRO A 108 -12.54 7.87 -6.89
CA PRO A 108 -12.95 6.48 -6.71
C PRO A 108 -13.98 6.05 -7.73
N GLN A 109 -13.83 4.83 -8.24
CA GLN A 109 -14.77 4.23 -9.18
C GLN A 109 -15.62 3.17 -8.49
N ASP A 110 -16.80 2.91 -9.04
CA ASP A 110 -17.59 1.75 -8.66
C ASP A 110 -16.81 0.45 -8.96
N PRO A 111 -16.63 -0.46 -7.99
CA PRO A 111 -15.96 -1.72 -8.23
C PRO A 111 -16.76 -2.68 -9.11
N TYR A 112 -18.10 -2.59 -9.21
CA TYR A 112 -18.92 -3.57 -9.93
C TYR A 112 -18.52 -3.72 -11.41
N PRO A 113 -18.45 -2.65 -12.22
CA PRO A 113 -18.05 -2.76 -13.63
C PRO A 113 -16.63 -3.32 -13.80
N ARG A 114 -15.72 -3.02 -12.87
CA ARG A 114 -14.32 -3.45 -12.91
C ARG A 114 -14.17 -4.94 -12.59
N VAL A 115 -14.95 -5.44 -11.63
CA VAL A 115 -14.99 -6.86 -11.27
C VAL A 115 -15.69 -7.66 -12.37
N LYS A 116 -16.75 -7.12 -12.97
CA LYS A 116 -17.35 -7.71 -14.18
C LYS A 116 -16.31 -7.81 -15.32
N GLU A 117 -15.57 -6.73 -15.61
CA GLU A 117 -14.51 -6.76 -16.62
C GLU A 117 -13.46 -7.82 -16.29
N LEU A 118 -13.04 -7.92 -15.02
CA LEU A 118 -12.10 -8.96 -14.57
C LEU A 118 -12.66 -10.36 -14.83
N ARG A 119 -13.94 -10.62 -14.52
CA ARG A 119 -14.59 -11.90 -14.82
C ARG A 119 -14.61 -12.20 -16.31
N ASP A 120 -14.91 -11.21 -17.15
CA ASP A 120 -14.91 -11.35 -18.60
C ASP A 120 -13.50 -11.74 -19.11
N VAL A 121 -12.44 -11.09 -18.58
CA VAL A 121 -11.05 -11.47 -18.89
C VAL A 121 -10.73 -12.89 -18.42
N MET A 122 -11.21 -13.31 -17.26
CA MET A 122 -11.03 -14.68 -16.76
C MET A 122 -11.68 -15.71 -17.70
N ARG A 123 -12.92 -15.45 -18.15
CA ARG A 123 -13.64 -16.29 -19.11
C ARG A 123 -12.92 -16.40 -20.44
N GLU A 124 -12.42 -15.28 -20.98
CA GLU A 124 -11.57 -15.29 -22.18
C GLU A 124 -10.32 -16.16 -22.01
N GLY A 125 -9.78 -16.22 -20.79
CA GLY A 125 -8.65 -17.07 -20.42
C GLY A 125 -8.99 -18.55 -20.25
N GLY A 126 -10.25 -18.96 -20.42
CA GLY A 126 -10.74 -20.31 -20.19
C GLY A 126 -10.92 -20.68 -18.72
N ILE A 127 -10.95 -19.68 -17.82
CA ILE A 127 -11.09 -19.90 -16.37
C ILE A 127 -12.59 -19.97 -16.05
N PRO A 128 -13.06 -21.06 -15.40
CA PRO A 128 -14.48 -21.23 -15.16
C PRO A 128 -15.00 -20.27 -14.08
N ASP A 129 -16.30 -19.98 -14.13
CA ASP A 129 -16.99 -19.12 -13.16
C ASP A 129 -16.94 -19.67 -11.73
N SER A 130 -16.65 -20.96 -11.55
CA SER A 130 -16.44 -21.59 -10.24
C SER A 130 -15.14 -21.17 -9.56
N VAL A 131 -14.14 -20.66 -10.30
CA VAL A 131 -12.96 -20.03 -9.70
C VAL A 131 -13.38 -18.65 -9.18
N PRO A 132 -13.34 -18.42 -7.86
CA PRO A 132 -13.90 -17.21 -7.28
C PRO A 132 -13.04 -15.98 -7.59
N ILE A 133 -13.72 -14.84 -7.74
CA ILE A 133 -13.10 -13.54 -7.51
C ILE A 133 -13.26 -13.22 -6.03
N VAL A 134 -12.18 -12.82 -5.37
CA VAL A 134 -12.21 -12.34 -3.98
C VAL A 134 -12.26 -10.82 -4.02
N MET A 135 -13.42 -10.24 -3.69
CA MET A 135 -13.61 -8.80 -3.57
C MET A 135 -12.98 -8.30 -2.27
N ALA A 136 -11.95 -7.46 -2.39
CA ALA A 136 -11.23 -6.85 -1.28
C ALA A 136 -11.23 -5.32 -1.40
N GLY A 137 -11.33 -4.63 -0.27
CA GLY A 137 -11.39 -3.16 -0.20
C GLY A 137 -12.81 -2.62 -0.18
N GLY A 138 -13.10 -1.70 0.75
CA GLY A 138 -14.43 -1.12 0.93
C GLY A 138 -15.49 -2.04 1.55
N VAL A 139 -15.26 -3.36 1.63
CA VAL A 139 -16.21 -4.31 2.23
C VAL A 139 -16.30 -4.09 3.75
N TRP A 140 -17.50 -3.76 4.22
CA TRP A 140 -17.80 -3.66 5.66
C TRP A 140 -18.99 -4.53 6.06
N TYR A 141 -20.12 -4.37 5.38
CA TYR A 141 -21.34 -5.16 5.55
C TYR A 141 -21.60 -5.97 4.28
N LEU A 142 -21.98 -7.24 4.39
CA LEU A 142 -22.30 -8.07 3.21
C LEU A 142 -23.63 -7.66 2.58
N ARG A 143 -24.58 -7.11 3.35
CA ARG A 143 -25.86 -6.61 2.83
C ARG A 143 -25.70 -5.50 1.79
N ASP A 144 -24.58 -4.78 1.81
CA ASP A 144 -24.26 -3.74 0.82
C ASP A 144 -23.84 -4.33 -0.55
N TRP A 145 -23.69 -5.66 -0.63
CA TRP A 145 -23.25 -6.42 -1.81
C TRP A 145 -24.28 -7.45 -2.25
N ASP A 146 -25.55 -7.30 -1.85
CA ASP A 146 -26.63 -8.25 -2.17
C ASP A 146 -26.72 -8.55 -3.68
N ASN A 147 -26.58 -7.52 -4.52
CA ASN A 147 -26.59 -7.65 -5.97
C ASN A 147 -25.33 -8.28 -6.58
N TRP A 148 -24.32 -8.64 -5.77
CA TRP A 148 -23.11 -9.36 -6.22
C TRP A 148 -23.21 -10.86 -5.93
N ILE A 149 -23.93 -11.23 -4.89
CA ILE A 149 -24.05 -12.62 -4.44
C ILE A 149 -24.98 -13.36 -5.40
N ASP A 150 -24.61 -14.58 -5.79
CA ASP A 150 -25.32 -15.41 -6.78
C ASP A 150 -25.56 -14.70 -8.14
N ASN A 151 -24.71 -13.73 -8.47
CA ASN A 151 -24.82 -12.96 -9.71
C ASN A 151 -24.07 -13.66 -10.88
N PRO A 152 -24.78 -14.09 -11.95
CA PRO A 152 -24.16 -14.79 -13.07
C PRO A 152 -23.18 -13.94 -13.87
N GLU A 153 -23.27 -12.60 -13.82
CA GLU A 153 -22.27 -11.74 -14.49
C GLU A 153 -20.90 -11.83 -13.82
N LEU A 154 -20.88 -12.03 -12.49
CA LEU A 154 -19.67 -12.07 -11.67
C LEU A 154 -19.17 -13.49 -11.40
N GLY A 155 -20.03 -14.51 -11.55
CA GLY A 155 -19.71 -15.89 -11.20
C GLY A 155 -19.51 -16.06 -9.68
N SER A 156 -18.68 -17.02 -9.27
CA SER A 156 -18.38 -17.23 -7.86
C SER A 156 -17.64 -16.02 -7.28
N ILE A 157 -18.15 -15.48 -6.17
CA ILE A 157 -17.61 -14.31 -5.47
C ILE A 157 -17.36 -14.63 -3.99
N VAL A 158 -16.26 -14.12 -3.45
CA VAL A 158 -15.90 -14.20 -2.03
C VAL A 158 -15.51 -12.80 -1.56
N PHE A 159 -15.65 -12.49 -0.27
CA PHE A 159 -15.30 -11.19 0.27
C PHE A 159 -14.13 -11.29 1.24
N GLN A 160 -13.16 -10.38 1.12
CA GLN A 160 -12.00 -10.28 2.02
C GLN A 160 -12.08 -9.02 2.87
N PHE A 161 -11.94 -9.21 4.19
CA PHE A 161 -11.94 -8.13 5.17
C PHE A 161 -10.52 -7.92 5.71
N GLY A 162 -9.94 -6.75 5.48
CA GLY A 162 -8.62 -6.38 6.01
C GLY A 162 -8.71 -5.44 7.22
N THR A 163 -9.44 -4.33 7.08
CA THR A 163 -9.54 -3.31 8.14
C THR A 163 -10.39 -3.76 9.31
N ARG A 164 -11.57 -4.33 9.08
CA ARG A 164 -12.52 -4.69 10.15
C ARG A 164 -11.93 -5.68 11.20
N PRO A 165 -11.16 -6.72 10.80
CA PRO A 165 -10.51 -7.62 11.77
C PRO A 165 -9.37 -7.02 12.58
N LEU A 166 -8.87 -5.82 12.22
CA LEU A 166 -7.85 -5.11 13.02
C LEU A 166 -8.33 -4.89 14.46
N LEU A 167 -9.62 -4.63 14.65
CA LEU A 167 -10.24 -4.44 15.96
C LEU A 167 -10.91 -5.73 16.45
N THR A 168 -10.09 -6.72 16.75
CA THR A 168 -10.50 -7.97 17.42
C THR A 168 -9.58 -8.25 18.62
N GLN A 169 -10.01 -9.15 19.52
CA GLN A 169 -9.20 -9.54 20.68
C GLN A 169 -7.91 -10.24 20.25
N GLU A 170 -7.99 -11.09 19.21
CA GLU A 170 -6.89 -11.88 18.67
C GLU A 170 -5.94 -11.06 17.79
N SER A 171 -6.38 -9.89 17.30
CA SER A 171 -5.52 -8.99 16.51
C SER A 171 -4.31 -8.56 17.34
N PRO A 172 -3.08 -8.73 16.82
CA PRO A 172 -1.85 -8.45 17.55
C PRO A 172 -1.48 -6.96 17.58
N ILE A 173 -2.27 -6.08 16.95
CA ILE A 173 -1.96 -4.66 16.96
C ILE A 173 -2.02 -4.11 18.40
N PRO A 174 -1.14 -3.17 18.78
CA PRO A 174 -1.14 -2.60 20.13
C PRO A 174 -2.45 -1.88 20.47
N GLN A 175 -2.71 -1.74 21.78
CA GLN A 175 -3.94 -1.11 22.27
C GLN A 175 -4.09 0.34 21.78
N GLY A 176 -3.01 1.12 21.72
CA GLY A 176 -3.06 2.48 21.18
C GLY A 176 -3.57 2.54 19.73
N TRP A 177 -3.20 1.57 18.89
CA TRP A 177 -3.76 1.46 17.54
C TRP A 177 -5.27 1.12 17.60
N LYS A 178 -5.67 0.14 18.42
CA LYS A 178 -7.10 -0.23 18.60
C LYS A 178 -7.95 0.97 19.04
N ASP A 179 -7.44 1.77 19.96
CA ASP A 179 -8.13 2.96 20.49
C ASP A 179 -8.28 4.05 19.41
N GLU A 180 -7.25 4.26 18.59
CA GLU A 180 -7.32 5.22 17.48
C GLU A 180 -8.32 4.79 16.39
N LEU A 181 -8.48 3.50 16.11
CA LEU A 181 -9.46 3.01 15.14
C LEU A 181 -10.89 3.47 15.47
N MET A 182 -11.25 3.56 16.76
CA MET A 182 -12.59 3.99 17.19
C MET A 182 -12.83 5.51 17.06
N LYS A 183 -11.78 6.29 16.79
CA LYS A 183 -11.85 7.76 16.71
C LYS A 183 -11.96 8.27 15.27
N ILE A 184 -11.63 7.44 14.29
CA ILE A 184 -11.57 7.78 12.86
C ILE A 184 -12.91 8.33 12.37
N GLU A 185 -12.86 9.49 11.72
CA GLU A 185 -14.00 10.11 11.05
C GLU A 185 -13.99 9.86 9.52
N PRO A 186 -15.13 10.02 8.84
CA PRO A 186 -15.16 10.04 7.38
C PRO A 186 -14.17 11.08 6.83
N GLY A 187 -13.23 10.64 5.97
CA GLY A 187 -12.19 11.47 5.39
C GLY A 187 -10.84 11.45 6.13
N ASP A 188 -10.73 10.76 7.26
CA ASP A 188 -9.48 10.63 8.02
C ASP A 188 -8.55 9.53 7.48
N VAL A 189 -8.95 8.76 6.46
CA VAL A 189 -8.05 7.85 5.74
C VAL A 189 -7.64 8.51 4.44
N LEU A 190 -6.32 8.60 4.21
CA LEU A 190 -5.72 9.23 3.06
C LEU A 190 -5.12 8.19 2.12
N LEU A 191 -5.49 8.26 0.85
CA LEU A 191 -4.79 7.59 -0.25
C LEU A 191 -3.59 8.43 -0.68
N HIS A 192 -2.39 8.05 -0.26
CA HIS A 192 -1.16 8.82 -0.47
C HIS A 192 -0.12 8.05 -1.31
N ARG A 193 0.90 8.77 -1.81
CA ARG A 193 2.02 8.18 -2.58
C ARG A 193 3.39 8.40 -1.94
N PHE A 194 3.42 8.64 -0.62
CA PHE A 194 4.68 8.77 0.14
C PHE A 194 5.44 7.45 0.33
N SER A 195 4.84 6.29 0.03
CA SER A 195 5.50 4.99 0.18
C SER A 195 6.78 4.93 -0.65
N PRO A 196 7.90 4.43 -0.09
CA PRO A 196 9.16 4.29 -0.82
C PRO A 196 9.10 3.28 -1.97
N THR A 197 8.05 2.45 -2.03
CA THR A 197 7.78 1.53 -3.15
C THR A 197 7.25 2.27 -4.40
N GLY A 198 6.80 3.52 -4.26
CA GLY A 198 6.18 4.29 -5.34
C GLY A 198 4.71 3.93 -5.63
N PHE A 199 4.16 2.91 -4.97
CA PHE A 199 2.73 2.59 -4.98
C PHE A 199 1.94 3.58 -4.13
N TYR A 200 0.65 3.74 -4.45
CA TYR A 200 -0.28 4.39 -3.55
C TYR A 200 -0.51 3.52 -2.32
N SER A 201 -0.91 4.14 -1.21
CA SER A 201 -1.28 3.44 0.01
C SER A 201 -2.34 4.20 0.79
N SER A 202 -3.25 3.47 1.43
CA SER A 202 -4.28 4.01 2.32
C SER A 202 -3.90 3.83 3.79
N ALA A 203 -3.83 4.95 4.51
CA ALA A 203 -3.49 5.01 5.92
C ALA A 203 -4.23 6.14 6.63
N VAL A 204 -4.35 6.05 7.96
CA VAL A 204 -4.97 7.08 8.80
C VAL A 204 -4.13 8.36 8.78
N ARG A 205 -4.77 9.49 8.47
CA ARG A 205 -4.19 10.84 8.33
C ARG A 205 -3.87 11.49 9.69
N ASN A 206 -2.98 10.82 10.41
CA ASN A 206 -2.41 11.24 11.69
C ASN A 206 -1.34 12.35 11.52
N PRO A 207 -0.77 12.89 12.62
CA PRO A 207 0.30 13.89 12.54
C PRO A 207 1.49 13.48 11.67
N PHE A 208 1.92 12.22 11.71
CA PHE A 208 2.98 11.69 10.84
C PHE A 208 2.66 11.86 9.35
N LEU A 209 1.47 11.46 8.88
CA LEU A 209 1.10 11.65 7.47
C LEU A 209 0.96 13.13 7.11
N ARG A 210 0.44 13.97 8.01
CA ARG A 210 0.35 15.43 7.80
C ARG A 210 1.73 16.06 7.68
N LEU A 211 2.72 15.57 8.41
CA LEU A 211 4.11 16.00 8.26
C LEU A 211 4.63 15.68 6.85
N LEU A 212 4.34 14.49 6.32
CA LEU A 212 4.75 14.08 4.96
C LEU A 212 4.05 14.91 3.86
N GLU A 213 2.77 15.22 4.05
CA GLU A 213 2.01 16.15 3.17
C GLU A 213 2.66 17.54 3.18
N ALA A 214 2.79 18.15 4.36
CA ALA A 214 3.33 19.49 4.49
C ALA A 214 4.76 19.59 3.95
N ARG A 215 5.59 18.56 4.19
CA ARG A 215 6.93 18.47 3.62
C ARG A 215 6.88 18.44 2.09
N SER A 216 5.98 17.66 1.51
CA SER A 216 5.84 17.58 0.05
C SER A 216 5.31 18.88 -0.57
N GLU A 217 4.52 19.66 0.15
CA GLU A 217 4.05 20.99 -0.29
C GLU A 217 5.16 22.05 -0.28
N ARG A 218 6.12 21.92 0.64
CA ARG A 218 7.30 22.81 0.76
C ARG A 218 8.39 22.48 -0.26
N GLN A 219 8.03 22.37 -1.55
CA GLN A 219 9.00 22.13 -2.62
C GLN A 219 8.90 23.13 -3.76
N ILE A 220 10.04 23.36 -4.42
CA ILE A 220 10.17 24.21 -5.61
C ILE A 220 11.01 23.52 -6.68
N ALA A 221 10.71 23.78 -7.95
CA ALA A 221 11.58 23.37 -9.05
C ALA A 221 12.84 24.23 -9.09
N TYR A 222 13.95 23.68 -9.59
CA TYR A 222 15.18 24.45 -9.80
C TYR A 222 15.93 23.99 -11.05
N SER A 223 16.82 24.84 -11.57
CA SER A 223 17.84 24.48 -12.56
C SER A 223 19.25 24.76 -12.04
N SER A 224 20.24 24.07 -12.59
CA SER A 224 21.66 24.24 -12.23
C SER A 224 22.26 25.55 -12.74
N GLU A 225 21.66 26.09 -13.78
CA GLU A 225 22.03 27.34 -14.44
C GLU A 225 20.80 28.20 -14.69
N SER A 226 21.02 29.48 -14.95
CA SER A 226 19.94 30.39 -15.32
C SER A 226 19.36 29.98 -16.67
N ALA A 227 18.11 29.54 -16.70
CA ALA A 227 17.46 29.04 -17.91
C ALA A 227 15.93 29.22 -17.84
N GLY A 228 15.32 29.64 -18.96
CA GLY A 228 13.88 29.91 -19.01
C GLY A 228 13.45 30.92 -17.93
N ASP A 229 12.44 30.54 -17.13
CA ASP A 229 11.94 31.37 -16.03
C ASP A 229 12.79 31.30 -14.75
N HIS A 230 13.76 30.37 -14.69
CA HIS A 230 14.68 30.22 -13.57
C HIS A 230 15.81 31.24 -13.68
N THR A 231 15.51 32.50 -13.36
CA THR A 231 16.42 33.64 -13.50
C THR A 231 16.91 34.17 -12.15
N PHE A 232 16.36 33.68 -11.05
CA PHE A 232 16.72 34.12 -9.70
C PHE A 232 17.54 33.05 -8.99
N GLN A 233 18.72 33.44 -8.50
CA GLN A 233 19.54 32.55 -7.71
C GLN A 233 18.91 32.36 -6.31
N LEU A 234 18.75 31.11 -5.89
CA LEU A 234 18.29 30.76 -4.56
C LEU A 234 19.35 31.15 -3.52
N ASP A 235 18.93 31.86 -2.48
CA ASP A 235 19.81 32.44 -1.46
C ASP A 235 19.58 31.89 -0.03
N VAL A 236 18.63 30.97 0.12
CA VAL A 236 18.26 30.33 1.38
C VAL A 236 18.21 28.81 1.25
N GLY A 237 18.44 28.08 2.34
CA GLY A 237 18.26 26.62 2.40
C GLY A 237 19.32 25.76 1.71
N VAL A 238 20.09 26.31 0.78
CA VAL A 238 21.10 25.58 -0.02
C VAL A 238 22.52 26.02 0.30
N LYS A 239 23.48 25.14 0.01
CA LYS A 239 24.91 25.48 -0.06
C LYS A 239 25.34 25.52 -1.53
N GLY A 240 25.90 26.64 -1.97
CA GLY A 240 26.39 26.83 -3.35
C GLY A 240 25.56 27.82 -4.16
N LYS A 241 25.99 28.09 -5.41
CA LYS A 241 25.39 29.11 -6.29
C LYS A 241 24.67 28.55 -7.53
N ASN A 242 24.53 27.23 -7.62
CA ASN A 242 24.03 26.53 -8.81
C ASN A 242 22.54 26.16 -8.67
N PHE A 243 21.75 27.05 -8.07
CA PHE A 243 20.33 26.82 -7.84
C PHE A 243 19.57 28.04 -8.33
N TRP A 244 18.93 27.90 -9.47
CA TRP A 244 18.16 28.95 -10.12
C TRP A 244 16.69 28.56 -10.08
N VAL A 245 15.84 29.50 -9.69
CA VAL A 245 14.41 29.29 -9.45
C VAL A 245 13.61 30.46 -10.02
N THR A 246 12.29 30.32 -10.10
CA THR A 246 11.42 31.44 -10.46
C THR A 246 11.39 32.49 -9.33
N ARG A 247 10.96 33.71 -9.63
CA ARG A 247 10.78 34.76 -8.60
C ARG A 247 9.83 34.32 -7.49
N ASN A 248 8.72 33.68 -7.84
CA ASN A 248 7.72 33.23 -6.87
C ASN A 248 8.27 32.12 -5.97
N ASP A 249 9.04 31.19 -6.54
CA ASP A 249 9.70 30.13 -5.78
C ASP A 249 10.75 30.66 -4.81
N LEU A 250 11.51 31.68 -5.20
CA LEU A 250 12.44 32.36 -4.30
C LEU A 250 11.72 32.97 -3.09
N LEU A 251 10.56 33.62 -3.32
CA LEU A 251 9.77 34.20 -2.24
C LEU A 251 9.21 33.13 -1.29
N ARG A 252 8.67 32.04 -1.83
CA ARG A 252 8.19 30.89 -1.03
C ARG A 252 9.32 30.26 -0.21
N ALA A 253 10.49 30.07 -0.82
CA ALA A 253 11.67 29.54 -0.13
C ALA A 253 12.09 30.40 1.06
N ARG A 254 12.13 31.73 0.88
CA ARG A 254 12.46 32.68 1.95
C ARG A 254 11.42 32.70 3.06
N GLU A 255 10.14 32.57 2.72
CA GLU A 255 9.05 32.42 3.69
C GLU A 255 9.23 31.16 4.53
N TRP A 256 9.40 29.99 3.91
CA TRP A 256 9.63 28.73 4.63
C TRP A 256 10.90 28.77 5.48
N TYR A 257 11.96 29.41 4.98
CA TYR A 257 13.19 29.62 5.74
C TYR A 257 12.93 30.45 7.01
N GLY A 258 12.15 31.54 6.89
CA GLY A 258 11.74 32.37 8.03
C GLY A 258 10.85 31.62 9.04
N LEU A 259 10.10 30.61 8.58
CA LEU A 259 9.31 29.71 9.43
C LEU A 259 10.11 28.55 10.04
N GLY A 260 11.44 28.49 9.82
CA GLY A 260 12.32 27.50 10.43
C GLY A 260 12.65 26.28 9.56
N HIS A 261 12.19 26.22 8.30
CA HIS A 261 12.60 25.20 7.34
C HIS A 261 13.89 25.60 6.63
N THR A 262 14.98 25.64 7.40
CA THR A 262 16.24 26.28 7.01
C THR A 262 17.13 25.45 6.08
N SER A 263 16.71 24.25 5.69
CA SER A 263 17.49 23.31 4.88
C SER A 263 16.70 22.80 3.69
N ALA A 264 17.34 22.79 2.51
CA ALA A 264 16.79 22.25 1.28
C ALA A 264 17.45 20.91 0.91
N LEU A 265 16.64 19.90 0.60
CA LEU A 265 17.06 18.58 0.13
C LEU A 265 16.64 18.38 -1.33
N LYS A 266 17.55 17.88 -2.17
CA LYS A 266 17.26 17.54 -3.56
C LYS A 266 16.34 16.32 -3.63
N THR A 267 15.42 16.33 -4.58
CA THR A 267 14.57 15.19 -4.94
C THR A 267 15.00 14.60 -6.30
N PRO A 268 14.49 13.41 -6.67
CA PRO A 268 14.71 12.84 -7.99
C PRO A 268 14.10 13.65 -9.16
N ASP A 269 13.17 14.55 -8.87
CA ASP A 269 12.36 15.26 -9.88
C ASP A 269 12.91 16.67 -10.18
N ASN A 270 14.18 16.94 -9.89
CA ASN A 270 14.79 18.28 -9.98
C ASN A 270 14.05 19.34 -9.15
N THR A 271 13.53 18.94 -7.98
CA THR A 271 12.97 19.87 -7.00
C THR A 271 13.83 19.92 -5.74
N LEU A 272 13.64 20.98 -4.97
CA LEU A 272 14.19 21.16 -3.62
C LEU A 272 13.04 21.14 -2.63
N VAL A 273 13.10 20.26 -1.64
CA VAL A 273 12.16 20.23 -0.51
C VAL A 273 12.77 20.91 0.72
N PHE A 274 12.03 21.81 1.36
CA PHE A 274 12.47 22.58 2.52
C PHE A 274 11.99 21.93 3.83
N VAL A 275 12.95 21.69 4.71
CA VAL A 275 12.79 21.00 6.01
C VAL A 275 13.59 21.73 7.09
N SER A 276 13.28 21.48 8.36
CA SER A 276 14.12 21.93 9.47
C SER A 276 15.47 21.18 9.49
N GLU A 277 16.46 21.68 10.23
CA GLU A 277 17.72 20.92 10.43
C GLU A 277 17.49 19.59 11.17
N GLU A 278 16.53 19.54 12.10
CA GLU A 278 16.15 18.33 12.82
C GLU A 278 15.54 17.29 11.89
N GLU A 279 14.55 17.67 11.09
CA GLU A 279 13.94 16.81 10.07
C GLU A 279 15.00 16.27 9.10
N LYS A 280 15.90 17.13 8.63
CA LYS A 280 17.01 16.72 7.76
C LYS A 280 17.93 15.72 8.43
N ALA A 281 18.32 15.95 9.68
CA ALA A 281 19.19 15.03 10.42
C ALA A 281 18.52 13.65 10.55
N TRP A 282 17.23 13.63 10.89
CA TRP A 282 16.44 12.41 10.98
C TRP A 282 16.32 11.68 9.62
N ILE A 283 15.96 12.38 8.54
CA ILE A 283 15.88 11.80 7.19
C ILE A 283 17.22 11.16 6.79
N ARG A 284 18.34 11.87 7.00
CA ARG A 284 19.67 11.36 6.65
C ARG A 284 20.07 10.15 7.48
N LYS A 285 19.72 10.15 8.77
CA LYS A 285 19.94 8.99 9.64
C LYS A 285 19.16 7.78 9.14
N ASP A 286 17.86 7.92 8.90
CA ASP A 286 17.03 6.80 8.44
C ASP A 286 17.45 6.28 7.05
N GLN A 287 17.97 7.15 6.17
CA GLN A 287 18.57 6.75 4.89
C GLN A 287 19.85 5.94 5.08
N ALA A 288 20.71 6.35 6.01
CA ALA A 288 21.97 5.66 6.31
C ALA A 288 21.73 4.31 6.99
N ASP A 289 20.70 4.21 7.85
CA ASP A 289 20.33 3.00 8.58
C ASP A 289 19.48 2.03 7.70
N CYS A 290 19.51 2.18 6.38
CA CYS A 290 18.72 1.35 5.47
C CYS A 290 19.13 -0.14 5.54
N MET A 291 18.14 -1.01 5.71
CA MET A 291 18.34 -2.47 5.83
C MET A 291 18.02 -3.27 4.56
N GLY A 292 17.76 -2.61 3.42
CA GLY A 292 17.50 -3.30 2.15
C GLY A 292 16.21 -4.15 2.12
N CYS A 293 15.15 -3.71 2.79
CA CYS A 293 13.90 -4.47 2.92
C CYS A 293 13.03 -4.51 1.63
N LEU A 294 13.22 -3.58 0.70
CA LEU A 294 12.43 -3.46 -0.53
C LEU A 294 13.30 -3.70 -1.75
N SER A 295 12.81 -4.43 -2.75
CA SER A 295 13.48 -4.65 -4.04
C SER A 295 13.99 -3.34 -4.68
N GLN A 296 13.25 -2.26 -4.52
CA GLN A 296 13.64 -0.89 -4.85
C GLN A 296 13.03 0.08 -3.84
N CYS A 297 13.87 0.94 -3.26
CA CYS A 297 13.48 1.90 -2.23
C CYS A 297 13.75 3.32 -2.69
N ALA A 298 12.70 4.10 -2.98
CA ALA A 298 12.84 5.50 -3.34
C ALA A 298 13.43 6.34 -2.19
N PHE A 299 13.12 6.01 -0.93
CA PHE A 299 13.58 6.80 0.22
C PHE A 299 15.09 6.72 0.46
N SER A 300 15.72 5.55 0.29
CA SER A 300 17.16 5.35 0.49
C SER A 300 17.96 5.25 -0.80
N ALA A 301 17.28 5.19 -1.96
CA ALA A 301 17.85 4.84 -3.25
C ALA A 301 18.48 3.44 -3.34
N TRP A 302 18.27 2.57 -2.34
CA TRP A 302 18.73 1.17 -2.36
C TRP A 302 17.87 0.32 -3.31
N ALA A 303 18.47 -0.69 -3.92
CA ALA A 303 17.76 -1.71 -4.70
C ALA A 303 18.43 -3.08 -4.53
N ASP A 304 17.65 -4.16 -4.64
CA ASP A 304 18.12 -5.55 -4.70
C ASP A 304 18.65 -5.82 -6.12
N SER A 305 19.82 -5.23 -6.42
CA SER A 305 20.49 -5.28 -7.72
C SER A 305 22.00 -5.40 -7.52
N GLU A 306 22.74 -5.70 -8.59
CA GLU A 306 24.20 -5.86 -8.54
C GLU A 306 24.92 -4.61 -7.98
N THR A 307 24.37 -3.42 -8.19
CA THR A 307 24.95 -2.15 -7.75
C THR A 307 24.39 -1.67 -6.41
N ASN A 308 23.44 -2.38 -5.81
CA ASN A 308 22.70 -1.98 -4.61
C ASN A 308 22.08 -0.57 -4.70
N SER A 309 21.74 -0.12 -5.91
CA SER A 309 21.26 1.24 -6.17
C SER A 309 20.16 1.25 -7.22
N THR A 310 19.20 2.15 -7.02
CA THR A 310 18.17 2.50 -8.02
C THR A 310 18.72 3.34 -9.17
N GLY A 311 19.95 3.87 -9.06
CA GLY A 311 20.52 4.84 -10.00
C GLY A 311 19.87 6.23 -9.92
N ARG A 312 18.94 6.46 -8.99
CA ARG A 312 18.28 7.74 -8.73
C ARG A 312 18.72 8.31 -7.39
N LEU A 313 18.48 9.60 -7.18
CA LEU A 313 18.64 10.20 -5.87
C LEU A 313 17.64 9.59 -4.89
N ALA A 314 18.01 9.56 -3.61
CA ALA A 314 17.09 9.25 -2.52
C ALA A 314 16.02 10.35 -2.44
N ASP A 315 14.75 9.97 -2.27
CA ASP A 315 13.63 10.90 -2.22
C ASP A 315 13.27 11.29 -0.78
N PRO A 316 13.67 12.49 -0.32
CA PRO A 316 13.39 12.96 1.04
C PRO A 316 11.90 13.25 1.28
N ARG A 317 11.03 13.20 0.26
CA ARG A 317 9.58 13.32 0.43
C ARG A 317 8.95 12.02 0.95
N SER A 318 9.65 10.90 0.81
CA SER A 318 9.25 9.58 1.32
C SER A 318 9.80 9.31 2.72
N PHE A 319 9.64 8.10 3.24
CA PHE A 319 10.06 7.70 4.58
C PHE A 319 10.47 6.23 4.61
N CYS A 320 11.12 5.80 5.70
CA CYS A 320 11.43 4.40 5.92
C CYS A 320 10.17 3.64 6.38
N ILE A 321 9.46 3.03 5.43
CA ILE A 321 8.21 2.31 5.71
C ILE A 321 8.40 1.16 6.70
N GLN A 322 9.49 0.40 6.58
CA GLN A 322 9.82 -0.70 7.48
C GLN A 322 9.95 -0.22 8.92
N LYS A 323 10.69 0.87 9.16
CA LYS A 323 10.86 1.44 10.50
C LYS A 323 9.52 1.80 11.10
N THR A 324 8.70 2.55 10.37
CA THR A 324 7.41 3.03 10.89
C THR A 324 6.42 1.91 11.17
N LEU A 325 6.36 0.88 10.29
CA LEU A 325 5.46 -0.25 10.46
C LEU A 325 5.93 -1.19 11.58
N GLN A 326 7.24 -1.38 11.74
CA GLN A 326 7.78 -2.15 12.86
C GLN A 326 7.53 -1.44 14.18
N ASP A 327 7.76 -0.13 14.26
CA ASP A 327 7.60 0.61 15.51
C ASP A 327 6.14 0.59 16.00
N ILE A 328 5.18 0.98 15.14
CA ILE A 328 3.75 0.97 15.51
C ILE A 328 3.22 -0.44 15.82
N ALA A 329 3.73 -1.49 15.16
CA ALA A 329 3.34 -2.86 15.47
C ALA A 329 3.85 -3.33 16.86
N HIS A 330 4.89 -2.69 17.38
CA HIS A 330 5.49 -3.02 18.68
C HIS A 330 5.19 -1.98 19.78
N GLY A 331 4.20 -1.12 19.57
CA GLY A 331 3.69 -0.17 20.57
C GLY A 331 4.24 1.24 20.46
N GLY A 332 4.95 1.57 19.38
CA GLY A 332 5.34 2.93 19.06
C GLY A 332 4.12 3.87 18.89
N PRO A 333 4.30 5.18 19.09
CA PRO A 333 3.20 6.16 19.04
C PRO A 333 2.47 6.16 17.69
N THR A 334 1.14 6.21 17.72
CA THR A 334 0.30 6.21 16.52
C THR A 334 0.32 7.54 15.78
N ASP A 335 0.79 8.62 16.38
CA ASP A 335 0.96 9.94 15.78
C ASP A 335 2.31 10.13 15.10
N GLU A 336 3.30 9.29 15.41
CA GLU A 336 4.65 9.32 14.84
C GLU A 336 4.88 8.27 13.74
N ASN A 337 3.93 7.37 13.51
CA ASN A 337 4.10 6.22 12.62
C ASN A 337 3.00 6.06 11.57
N LEU A 338 3.28 5.25 10.55
CA LEU A 338 2.30 4.90 9.52
C LEU A 338 1.25 3.91 10.07
N MET A 339 -0.01 4.34 10.12
CA MET A 339 -1.13 3.52 10.61
C MET A 339 -2.03 3.10 9.44
N PHE A 340 -1.84 1.89 8.91
CA PHE A 340 -2.65 1.40 7.79
C PHE A 340 -4.11 1.16 8.17
N ALA A 341 -5.01 1.60 7.29
CA ALA A 341 -6.44 1.34 7.36
C ALA A 341 -7.06 1.58 5.99
N GLY A 342 -8.14 0.87 5.66
CA GLY A 342 -8.94 1.13 4.46
C GLY A 342 -9.94 2.25 4.72
N HIS A 343 -10.47 2.85 3.65
CA HIS A 343 -11.34 4.03 3.76
C HIS A 343 -12.64 3.79 4.55
N GLY A 344 -13.06 2.54 4.71
CA GLY A 344 -14.19 2.17 5.56
C GLY A 344 -13.92 2.19 7.07
N ALA A 345 -12.71 2.54 7.52
CA ALA A 345 -12.32 2.49 8.93
C ALA A 345 -13.17 3.38 9.86
N TYR A 346 -13.73 4.48 9.34
CA TYR A 346 -14.65 5.34 10.11
C TYR A 346 -15.90 4.58 10.61
N ASN A 347 -16.21 3.42 10.03
CA ASN A 347 -17.32 2.59 10.50
C ASN A 347 -17.05 1.98 11.88
N PHE A 348 -15.81 1.88 12.37
CA PHE A 348 -15.56 1.48 13.75
C PHE A 348 -16.26 2.40 14.76
N LYS A 349 -16.33 3.69 14.46
CA LYS A 349 -17.02 4.68 15.29
C LYS A 349 -18.55 4.61 15.20
N LYS A 350 -19.07 4.19 14.03
CA LYS A 350 -20.50 4.25 13.69
C LYS A 350 -21.25 2.95 13.88
N ASP A 351 -20.59 1.82 13.66
CA ASP A 351 -21.18 0.49 13.73
C ASP A 351 -21.53 0.15 15.19
N PRO A 352 -22.82 -0.03 15.53
CA PRO A 352 -23.24 -0.34 16.90
C PRO A 352 -22.57 -1.59 17.48
N PHE A 353 -22.05 -2.48 16.63
CA PHE A 353 -21.29 -3.64 17.05
C PHE A 353 -20.09 -3.27 17.93
N TYR A 354 -19.42 -2.14 17.67
CA TYR A 354 -18.27 -1.68 18.44
C TYR A 354 -18.64 -0.65 19.54
N SER A 355 -19.94 -0.36 19.72
CA SER A 355 -20.40 0.61 20.72
C SER A 355 -19.95 0.24 22.13
N ASN A 356 -19.82 1.26 23.00
CA ASN A 356 -19.34 1.11 24.38
C ASN A 356 -17.93 0.50 24.49
N GLY A 357 -17.11 0.60 23.43
CA GLY A 357 -15.75 0.07 23.41
C GLY A 357 -15.68 -1.45 23.29
N PHE A 358 -16.73 -2.09 22.78
CA PHE A 358 -16.73 -3.54 22.60
C PHE A 358 -15.71 -3.96 21.53
N VAL A 359 -14.77 -4.84 21.93
CA VAL A 359 -13.81 -5.47 21.02
C VAL A 359 -14.19 -6.95 20.86
N PRO A 360 -14.72 -7.37 19.70
CA PRO A 360 -15.16 -8.74 19.48
C PRO A 360 -13.98 -9.71 19.39
N THR A 361 -14.24 -10.98 19.69
CA THR A 361 -13.39 -12.07 19.19
C THR A 361 -13.54 -12.21 17.67
N VAL A 362 -12.56 -12.80 16.99
CA VAL A 362 -12.66 -13.13 15.55
C VAL A 362 -13.89 -13.98 15.29
N LYS A 363 -14.21 -14.93 16.17
CA LYS A 363 -15.43 -15.74 16.04
C LYS A 363 -16.69 -14.88 16.05
N GLN A 364 -16.83 -13.96 17.02
CA GLN A 364 -17.98 -13.05 17.09
C GLN A 364 -18.08 -12.15 15.86
N LEU A 365 -16.94 -11.67 15.34
CA LEU A 365 -16.92 -10.88 14.11
C LEU A 365 -17.39 -11.70 12.90
N VAL A 366 -16.92 -12.95 12.74
CA VAL A 366 -17.38 -13.83 11.66
C VAL A 366 -18.87 -14.14 11.80
N ASP A 367 -19.33 -14.48 13.01
CA ASP A 367 -20.76 -14.72 13.29
C ASP A 367 -21.61 -13.49 12.92
N ARG A 368 -21.09 -12.27 13.17
CA ARG A 368 -21.74 -11.02 12.77
C ARG A 368 -21.79 -10.83 11.25
N ILE A 369 -20.67 -11.04 10.56
CA ILE A 369 -20.57 -10.95 9.09
C ILE A 369 -21.57 -11.88 8.40
N LEU A 370 -21.75 -13.10 8.92
CA LEU A 370 -22.70 -14.07 8.36
C LEU A 370 -24.17 -13.65 8.48
N THR A 371 -24.50 -12.66 9.31
CA THR A 371 -25.86 -12.08 9.37
C THR A 371 -26.12 -11.04 8.28
N GLY A 372 -25.09 -10.68 7.49
CA GLY A 372 -25.13 -9.55 6.56
C GLY A 372 -24.44 -8.29 7.09
N ASP A 373 -24.13 -8.26 8.39
CA ASP A 373 -23.73 -7.07 9.15
C ASP A 373 -22.26 -7.03 9.61
#